data_AF-L0PBA8-F1
#
_entry.id   AF-L0PBA8-F1
#
_cell.length_a   1.000
_cell.length_b   1.000
_cell.length_c   1.000
_cell.angle_alpha   90.00
_cell.angle_beta   90.00
_cell.angle_gamma   90.00
#
_symmetry.space_group_name_H-M   'P 1'
#
loop_
_entity.id
_entity.type
_entity.pdbx_description
1 polymer ?
#
loop_
_entity_poly.entity_id
_entity_poly.type
_entity_poly.pdbx_seq_one_letter_code
_entity_poly.pdbx_strand_id
1 'polypeptide(L)'
;MTTIEKIKEIEDEMARTHTAKHLGLLKAKLAKLKRELISPNSTSGGSGSNIYYLLLHFLIEQLALMFQEPVQHQSGFPSAGKSTLMSKLTGTYSEAAAYEFTTLTTVPGILKYKGAKIQILDLPGIIQGAKDGKGRGRQVIAVARTCSLIYIILDILKPLTDKKIIEDELEGFGIRLNKKPPLITFKKKEKGGITISNTVPLTNMDYDEIKTVLSEYRINNADITFRCDATVDELIDVLEGNRVYIPAIYALNKIDQISIEELNLVYKIPYAVPISAQHGWNFDELLVIINVVKISLLT
;
A
#
# COMPACT_ATOMS: atom_id res chain seq x y z
N MET A 1 27.07 7.02 0.36
CA MET A 1 25.69 7.35 0.75
C MET A 1 24.74 6.37 0.10
N THR A 2 24.10 5.53 0.89
CA THR A 2 23.15 4.51 0.40
C THR A 2 21.87 5.18 -0.13
N THR A 3 21.09 4.50 -0.99
CA THR A 3 19.79 5.02 -1.47
C THR A 3 18.82 5.29 -0.33
N ILE A 4 18.89 4.48 0.74
CA ILE A 4 18.07 4.63 1.96
C ILE A 4 18.46 5.88 2.74
N GLU A 5 19.75 6.19 2.89
CA GLU A 5 20.22 7.43 3.54
C GLU A 5 19.69 8.66 2.80
N LYS A 6 19.77 8.67 1.46
CA LYS A 6 19.25 9.77 0.64
C LYS A 6 17.75 9.96 0.79
N ILE A 7 16.99 8.87 0.91
CA ILE A 7 15.53 8.94 1.17
C ILE A 7 15.28 9.61 2.51
N LYS A 8 16.01 9.20 3.56
CA LYS A 8 15.84 9.76 4.91
C LYS A 8 16.19 11.25 4.95
N GLU A 9 17.26 11.67 4.28
CA GLU A 9 17.65 13.09 4.21
C GLU A 9 16.57 13.94 3.54
N ILE A 10 15.99 13.44 2.45
CA ILE A 10 14.90 14.15 1.76
C ILE A 10 13.64 14.20 2.63
N GLU A 11 13.31 13.13 3.35
CA GLU A 11 12.18 13.11 4.29
C GLU A 11 12.40 14.12 5.44
N ASP A 12 13.61 14.20 5.98
CA ASP A 12 13.99 15.18 7.02
C ASP A 12 13.96 16.62 6.48
N GLU A 13 14.38 16.84 5.22
CA GLU A 13 14.33 18.14 4.54
C GLU A 13 12.88 18.59 4.26
N MET A 14 12.02 17.66 3.83
CA MET A 14 10.59 17.91 3.63
C MET A 14 9.91 18.31 4.93
N ALA A 15 10.28 17.70 6.07
CA ALA A 15 9.72 18.04 7.37
C ALA A 15 10.06 19.47 7.83
N ARG A 16 11.16 20.05 7.33
CA ARG A 16 11.63 21.41 7.67
C ARG A 16 11.19 22.48 6.66
N THR A 17 10.71 22.06 5.49
CA THR A 17 10.43 22.96 4.36
C THR A 17 8.96 23.39 4.36
N HIS A 18 8.71 24.69 4.17
CA HIS A 18 7.36 25.25 4.08
C HIS A 18 6.99 25.78 2.67
N THR A 19 7.95 25.82 1.72
CA THR A 19 7.70 26.36 0.38
C THR A 19 7.17 25.27 -0.58
N ALA A 20 5.98 25.50 -1.14
CA ALA A 20 5.26 24.52 -1.97
C ALA A 20 6.07 24.07 -3.21
N LYS A 21 6.75 25.02 -3.87
CA LYS A 21 7.65 24.73 -5.00
C LYS A 21 8.82 23.81 -4.63
N HIS A 22 9.46 24.03 -3.47
CA HIS A 22 10.56 23.17 -3.02
C HIS A 22 10.05 21.80 -2.58
N LEU A 23 8.88 21.75 -1.93
CA LEU A 23 8.20 20.50 -1.60
C LEU A 23 7.88 19.67 -2.84
N GLY A 24 7.41 20.28 -3.93
CA GLY A 24 7.18 19.58 -5.20
C GLY A 24 8.44 18.95 -5.78
N LEU A 25 9.58 19.64 -5.70
CA LEU A 25 10.88 19.11 -6.10
C LEU A 25 11.31 17.91 -5.23
N LEU A 26 11.21 18.05 -3.90
CA LEU A 26 11.58 17.00 -2.96
C LEU A 26 10.70 15.77 -3.13
N LYS A 27 9.39 15.93 -3.33
CA LYS A 27 8.44 14.85 -3.63
C LYS A 27 8.81 14.10 -4.91
N ALA A 28 9.15 14.83 -5.98
CA ALA A 28 9.58 14.22 -7.24
C ALA A 28 10.89 13.43 -7.09
N LYS A 29 11.87 13.94 -6.34
CA LYS A 29 13.12 13.23 -6.03
C LYS A 29 12.88 11.98 -5.18
N LEU A 30 12.03 12.09 -4.15
CA LEU A 30 11.66 11.00 -3.27
C LEU A 30 11.00 9.85 -4.05
N ALA A 31 10.07 10.17 -4.94
CA ALA A 31 9.38 9.19 -5.79
C ALA A 31 10.36 8.39 -6.67
N LYS A 32 11.35 9.06 -7.27
CA LYS A 32 12.38 8.39 -8.08
C LYS A 32 13.26 7.44 -7.27
N LEU A 33 13.72 7.86 -6.09
CA LEU A 33 14.54 7.01 -5.22
C LEU A 33 13.74 5.81 -4.71
N LYS A 34 12.47 6.01 -4.35
CA LYS A 34 11.57 4.91 -3.96
C LYS A 34 11.34 3.94 -5.12
N ARG A 35 11.25 4.40 -6.37
CA ARG A 35 11.21 3.52 -7.56
C ARG A 35 12.46 2.65 -7.69
N GLU A 36 13.65 3.20 -7.50
CA GLU A 36 14.91 2.42 -7.57
C GLU A 36 14.95 1.28 -6.56
N LEU A 37 14.26 1.41 -5.42
CA LEU A 37 14.10 0.33 -4.46
C LEU A 37 13.18 -0.78 -4.95
N ILE A 38 12.22 -0.48 -5.82
CA ILE A 38 11.22 -1.44 -6.32
C ILE A 38 11.70 -2.14 -7.60
N SER A 39 12.44 -1.44 -8.47
CA SER A 39 12.95 -2.04 -9.70
C SER A 39 13.93 -3.19 -9.40
N PRO A 40 13.75 -4.38 -10.00
CA PRO A 40 14.73 -5.45 -9.87
C PRO A 40 16.03 -4.99 -10.52
N ASN A 41 17.13 -4.96 -9.77
CA ASN A 41 18.45 -4.67 -10.33
C ASN A 41 18.74 -5.70 -11.41
N SER A 42 18.87 -5.26 -12.67
CA SER A 42 19.17 -6.09 -13.84
C SER A 42 20.64 -6.55 -13.90
N THR A 43 21.22 -6.92 -12.76
CA THR A 43 22.61 -7.35 -12.62
C THR A 43 22.70 -8.50 -11.62
N SER A 44 22.31 -9.70 -12.07
CA SER A 44 23.01 -10.95 -11.77
C SER A 44 22.31 -12.09 -12.52
N GLY A 45 22.99 -12.64 -13.52
CA GLY A 45 22.65 -13.93 -14.09
C GLY A 45 22.75 -14.98 -12.98
N GLY A 46 21.60 -15.46 -12.52
CA GLY A 46 21.47 -16.48 -11.50
C GLY A 46 20.25 -17.32 -11.86
N SER A 47 20.52 -18.52 -12.36
CA SER A 47 19.56 -19.52 -12.82
C SER A 47 18.47 -19.81 -11.77
N GLY A 48 17.22 -19.81 -12.23
CA GLY A 48 16.14 -20.66 -11.73
C GLY A 48 15.84 -20.67 -10.24
N SER A 49 15.15 -19.64 -9.72
CA SER A 49 14.38 -19.77 -8.45
C SER A 49 13.22 -18.77 -8.27
N ASN A 50 13.07 -17.75 -9.11
CA ASN A 50 11.99 -16.76 -8.97
C ASN A 50 10.70 -17.07 -9.75
N ILE A 51 10.62 -18.23 -10.41
CA ILE A 51 9.48 -18.58 -11.29
C ILE A 51 8.37 -19.32 -10.51
N TYR A 52 8.64 -19.87 -9.32
CA TYR A 52 7.63 -20.63 -8.57
C TYR A 52 6.50 -19.77 -7.98
N TYR A 53 6.75 -18.52 -7.61
CA TYR A 53 5.70 -17.61 -7.13
C TYR A 53 4.83 -17.04 -8.26
N LEU A 54 5.39 -16.86 -9.45
CA LEU A 54 4.66 -16.38 -10.63
C LEU A 54 3.78 -17.49 -11.25
N LEU A 55 4.22 -18.74 -11.17
CA LEU A 55 3.44 -19.90 -11.66
C LEU A 55 2.27 -20.29 -10.75
N LEU A 56 2.35 -20.08 -9.43
CA LEU A 56 1.22 -20.32 -8.53
C LEU A 56 0.12 -19.23 -8.64
N HIS A 57 0.45 -18.09 -9.27
CA HIS A 57 -0.42 -16.94 -9.50
C HIS A 57 -1.51 -17.19 -10.55
N PHE A 58 -1.44 -18.30 -11.30
CA PHE A 58 -2.36 -18.57 -12.42
C PHE A 58 -3.67 -19.28 -12.04
N LEU A 59 -3.89 -19.60 -10.76
CA LEU A 59 -5.01 -20.47 -10.35
C LEU A 59 -5.84 -19.97 -9.16
N ILE A 60 -5.56 -18.78 -8.63
CA ILE A 60 -6.25 -18.25 -7.46
C ILE A 60 -6.86 -16.90 -7.83
N GLU A 61 -8.19 -16.84 -7.90
CA GLU A 61 -8.92 -15.67 -8.39
C GLU A 61 -8.86 -14.45 -7.46
N GLN A 62 -8.46 -14.61 -6.20
CA GLN A 62 -8.42 -13.52 -5.21
C GLN A 62 -7.30 -13.69 -4.18
N LEU A 63 -6.50 -12.63 -4.01
CA LEU A 63 -5.41 -12.53 -3.04
C LEU A 63 -5.72 -11.40 -2.05
N ALA A 64 -5.84 -11.77 -0.77
CA ALA A 64 -6.10 -10.86 0.34
C ALA A 64 -4.86 -10.79 1.23
N LEU A 65 -4.39 -9.57 1.50
CA LEU A 65 -3.20 -9.34 2.32
C LEU A 65 -3.50 -8.72 3.66
N MET A 66 -2.96 -9.26 4.74
CA MET A 66 -3.19 -8.74 6.09
C MET A 66 -1.95 -8.03 6.65
N PHE A 67 -2.11 -6.74 6.94
CA PHE A 67 -1.10 -5.88 7.57
C PHE A 67 -1.37 -5.72 9.06
N GLN A 68 -0.31 -5.54 9.83
CA GLN A 68 -0.36 -5.23 11.26
C GLN A 68 0.65 -4.12 11.60
N GLU A 69 0.33 -3.39 12.68
CA GLU A 69 1.14 -2.40 13.40
C GLU A 69 2.62 -2.82 13.58
N PRO A 70 3.56 -1.86 13.67
CA PRO A 70 4.95 -2.16 13.91
C PRO A 70 5.15 -2.70 15.32
N VAL A 71 5.67 -3.94 15.42
CA VAL A 71 6.19 -4.47 16.67
C VAL A 71 7.45 -3.67 17.02
N GLN A 72 7.32 -2.63 17.85
CA GLN A 72 8.48 -2.16 18.60
C GLN A 72 8.95 -3.33 19.46
N HIS A 73 10.23 -3.63 19.34
CA HIS A 73 10.89 -4.74 20.00
C HIS A 73 10.77 -4.60 21.53
N GLN A 74 9.75 -5.22 22.11
CA GLN A 74 9.80 -5.72 23.47
C GLN A 74 8.79 -6.85 23.59
N SER A 75 9.31 -8.02 23.98
CA SER A 75 8.55 -9.18 24.45
C SER A 75 7.29 -8.75 25.21
N GLY A 76 6.10 -8.96 24.62
CA GLY A 76 4.84 -8.95 25.37
C GLY A 76 3.74 -7.95 24.97
N PHE A 77 3.83 -7.21 23.86
CA PHE A 77 2.67 -6.42 23.42
C PHE A 77 1.57 -7.34 22.84
N PRO A 78 0.30 -7.20 23.29
CA PRO A 78 -0.80 -8.00 22.77
C PRO A 78 -1.02 -7.60 21.32
N SER A 79 -0.73 -8.53 20.39
CA SER A 79 -0.95 -8.34 18.97
C SER A 79 -2.36 -7.80 18.71
N ALA A 80 -2.55 -7.06 17.61
CA ALA A 80 -3.87 -6.62 17.14
C ALA A 80 -4.78 -7.81 16.73
N GLY A 81 -4.49 -9.05 17.13
CA GLY A 81 -5.31 -10.25 16.92
C GLY A 81 -5.21 -10.86 15.53
N LYS A 82 -4.19 -10.51 14.75
CA LYS A 82 -3.98 -10.99 13.37
C LYS A 82 -3.90 -12.51 13.25
N SER A 83 -3.08 -13.17 14.08
CA SER A 83 -2.96 -14.64 14.05
C SER A 83 -4.26 -15.34 14.47
N THR A 84 -5.01 -14.74 15.40
CA THR A 84 -6.34 -15.23 15.81
C THR A 84 -7.35 -15.08 14.69
N LEU A 85 -7.36 -13.94 13.99
CA LEU A 85 -8.21 -13.68 12.83
C LEU A 85 -7.88 -14.65 11.69
N MET A 86 -6.61 -14.84 11.36
CA MET A 86 -6.15 -15.81 10.36
C MET A 86 -6.63 -17.22 10.69
N SER A 87 -6.35 -17.72 11.90
CA SER A 87 -6.71 -19.09 12.29
C SER A 87 -8.21 -19.36 12.22
N LYS A 88 -9.02 -18.36 12.61
CA LYS A 88 -10.49 -18.46 12.56
C LYS A 88 -11.04 -18.35 11.14
N LEU A 89 -10.44 -17.55 10.26
CA LEU A 89 -10.86 -17.42 8.86
C LEU A 89 -10.47 -18.64 8.02
N THR A 90 -9.30 -19.23 8.26
CA THR A 90 -8.78 -20.33 7.43
C THR A 90 -9.15 -21.71 7.96
N GLY A 91 -9.66 -21.80 9.19
CA GLY A 91 -9.99 -23.06 9.85
C GLY A 91 -8.78 -23.94 10.18
N THR A 92 -7.56 -23.42 9.97
CA THR A 92 -6.30 -24.08 10.29
C THR A 92 -5.72 -23.42 11.54
N TYR A 93 -5.43 -24.21 12.57
CA TYR A 93 -4.65 -23.72 13.71
C TYR A 93 -3.30 -23.24 13.16
N SER A 94 -3.01 -21.94 13.29
CA SER A 94 -1.69 -21.42 12.98
C SER A 94 -0.74 -22.01 14.02
N GLU A 95 -0.16 -23.18 13.75
CA GLU A 95 0.98 -23.64 14.53
C GLU A 95 2.01 -22.52 14.47
N ALA A 96 2.28 -21.92 15.63
CA ALA A 96 3.47 -21.11 15.82
C ALA A 96 4.64 -22.07 15.66
N ALA A 97 5.02 -22.33 14.41
CA ALA A 97 6.15 -23.17 14.08
C ALA A 97 7.39 -22.40 14.53
N ALA A 98 7.87 -22.74 15.72
CA ALA A 98 9.19 -22.40 16.20
C ALA A 98 10.22 -23.11 15.32
N TYR A 99 10.44 -22.60 14.11
CA TYR A 99 11.63 -22.89 13.34
C TYR A 99 12.45 -21.61 13.29
N GLU A 100 13.57 -21.68 13.99
CA GLU A 100 14.59 -20.64 13.99
C GLU A 100 14.94 -20.23 12.54
N PHE A 101 14.88 -18.93 12.30
CA PHE A 101 15.74 -18.22 11.37
C PHE A 101 15.67 -18.51 9.86
N THR A 102 14.66 -19.19 9.33
CA THR A 102 14.56 -19.42 7.88
C THR A 102 13.27 -18.88 7.25
N THR A 103 13.45 -17.77 6.52
CA THR A 103 12.72 -17.37 5.29
C THR A 103 11.19 -17.21 5.36
N LEU A 104 10.74 -15.96 5.60
CA LEU A 104 9.70 -15.19 4.88
C LEU A 104 8.73 -15.93 3.93
N THR A 105 8.16 -17.04 4.39
CA THR A 105 7.02 -17.70 3.80
C THR A 105 5.98 -17.68 4.88
N THR A 106 5.10 -16.68 4.81
CA THR A 106 3.89 -16.76 5.60
C THR A 106 3.09 -17.95 5.16
N VAL A 107 2.48 -18.66 6.10
CA VAL A 107 1.63 -19.80 5.79
C VAL A 107 0.42 -19.24 5.02
N PRO A 108 0.28 -19.53 3.71
CA PRO A 108 -0.86 -19.06 2.96
C PRO A 108 -2.09 -19.81 3.46
N GLY A 109 -3.04 -19.07 4.02
CA GLY A 109 -4.35 -19.59 4.37
C GLY A 109 -5.21 -19.66 3.11
N ILE A 110 -5.86 -20.79 2.84
CA ILE A 110 -6.82 -20.88 1.75
C ILE A 110 -8.23 -20.84 2.35
N LEU A 111 -8.95 -19.76 2.08
CA LEU A 111 -10.37 -19.63 2.40
C LEU A 111 -11.19 -20.04 1.18
N LYS A 112 -12.16 -20.94 1.38
CA LYS A 112 -13.20 -21.21 0.38
C LYS A 112 -14.44 -20.42 0.74
N TYR A 113 -14.81 -19.44 -0.09
CA TYR A 113 -15.98 -18.61 0.15
C TYR A 113 -16.82 -18.49 -1.12
N LYS A 114 -18.11 -18.86 -1.02
CA LYS A 114 -19.08 -18.85 -2.14
C LYS A 114 -18.56 -19.51 -3.43
N GLY A 115 -17.84 -20.62 -3.30
CA GLY A 115 -17.28 -21.37 -4.44
C GLY A 115 -15.94 -20.84 -4.97
N ALA A 116 -15.50 -19.64 -4.57
CA ALA A 116 -14.17 -19.12 -4.88
C ALA A 116 -13.13 -19.59 -3.85
N LYS A 117 -11.91 -19.84 -4.33
CA LYS A 117 -10.73 -20.04 -3.47
C LYS A 117 -10.01 -18.70 -3.34
N ILE A 118 -9.92 -18.19 -2.12
CA ILE A 118 -9.23 -16.96 -1.77
C ILE A 118 -7.96 -17.34 -1.03
N GLN A 119 -6.82 -16.87 -1.51
CA GLN A 119 -5.57 -17.00 -0.78
C GLN A 119 -5.41 -15.79 0.14
N ILE A 120 -5.22 -16.06 1.42
CA ILE A 120 -4.92 -15.07 2.43
C ILE A 120 -3.44 -15.18 2.74
N LEU A 121 -2.75 -14.08 2.50
CA LEU A 121 -1.34 -13.94 2.81
C LEU A 121 -1.22 -13.07 4.06
N ASP A 122 -0.52 -13.61 5.04
CA ASP A 122 0.01 -12.81 6.15
C ASP A 122 1.30 -12.13 5.63
N LEU A 123 1.56 -10.86 5.94
CA LEU A 123 2.90 -10.28 5.77
C LEU A 123 3.36 -9.68 7.11
N PRO A 124 4.29 -10.34 7.84
CA PRO A 124 4.91 -9.75 9.01
C PRO A 124 5.98 -8.75 8.54
N GLY A 125 5.97 -7.55 9.12
CA GLY A 125 7.16 -6.69 9.15
C GLY A 125 7.53 -5.96 7.86
N ILE A 126 6.56 -5.50 7.07
CA ILE A 126 6.82 -4.57 5.95
C ILE A 126 7.54 -3.32 6.49
N ILE A 127 7.04 -2.78 7.62
CA ILE A 127 7.41 -1.51 8.26
C ILE A 127 8.90 -1.37 8.64
N GLN A 128 9.60 -2.47 8.94
CA GLN A 128 11.02 -2.41 9.35
C GLN A 128 11.96 -3.09 8.35
N GLY A 129 11.53 -4.16 7.68
CA GLY A 129 12.40 -4.97 6.82
C GLY A 129 12.74 -4.33 5.47
N ALA A 130 11.98 -3.34 5.02
CA ALA A 130 12.23 -2.63 3.76
C ALA A 130 13.28 -1.52 3.88
N LYS A 131 13.39 -0.90 5.06
CA LYS A 131 14.38 0.17 5.33
C LYS A 131 15.81 -0.37 5.46
N ASP A 132 16.01 -1.61 5.91
CA ASP A 132 17.34 -2.16 6.17
C ASP A 132 18.10 -2.64 4.91
N GLY A 133 17.51 -2.53 3.71
CA GLY A 133 18.18 -2.90 2.46
C GLY A 133 18.55 -4.39 2.33
N LYS A 134 18.20 -5.23 3.31
CA LYS A 134 18.52 -6.66 3.36
C LYS A 134 17.69 -7.50 2.38
N GLY A 135 17.47 -7.09 1.13
CA GLY A 135 16.85 -7.86 0.02
C GLY A 135 15.42 -8.41 0.21
N ARG A 136 14.94 -8.45 1.45
CA ARG A 136 13.80 -9.22 1.95
C ARG A 136 12.52 -8.40 1.93
N GLY A 137 12.58 -7.11 2.24
CA GLY A 137 11.43 -6.21 2.10
C GLY A 137 10.93 -6.09 0.65
N ARG A 138 11.83 -6.14 -0.34
CA ARG A 138 11.48 -6.07 -1.77
C ARG A 138 10.53 -7.18 -2.22
N GLN A 139 10.71 -8.41 -1.74
CA GLN A 139 9.85 -9.54 -2.10
C GLN A 139 8.43 -9.35 -1.56
N VAL A 140 8.33 -8.89 -0.31
CA VAL A 140 7.07 -8.65 0.37
C VAL A 140 6.26 -7.54 -0.32
N ILE A 141 6.93 -6.48 -0.75
CA ILE A 141 6.33 -5.38 -1.52
C ILE A 141 5.86 -5.86 -2.89
N ALA A 142 6.65 -6.68 -3.58
CA ALA A 142 6.28 -7.23 -4.87
C ALA A 142 4.98 -8.05 -4.77
N VAL A 143 4.85 -8.88 -3.72
CA VAL A 143 3.62 -9.60 -3.43
C VAL A 143 2.46 -8.63 -3.17
N ALA A 144 2.67 -7.59 -2.35
CA ALA A 144 1.65 -6.59 -2.06
C ALA A 144 1.09 -5.88 -3.30
N ARG A 145 1.95 -5.59 -4.27
CA ARG A 145 1.54 -4.97 -5.54
C ARG A 145 0.73 -5.89 -6.46
N THR A 146 0.74 -7.21 -6.22
CA THR A 146 -0.04 -8.18 -7.01
C THR A 146 -1.40 -8.52 -6.40
N CYS A 147 -1.73 -7.93 -5.24
CA CYS A 147 -2.93 -8.30 -4.52
C CYS A 147 -4.17 -7.57 -5.05
N SER A 148 -5.29 -8.28 -5.03
CA SER A 148 -6.60 -7.71 -5.40
C SER A 148 -7.24 -6.92 -4.26
N LEU A 149 -6.86 -7.18 -3.00
CA LEU A 149 -7.43 -6.57 -1.81
C LEU A 149 -6.42 -6.56 -0.67
N ILE A 150 -6.39 -5.47 0.10
CA ILE A 150 -5.56 -5.34 1.31
C ILE A 150 -6.45 -5.18 2.55
N TYR A 151 -6.28 -6.02 3.55
CA TYR A 151 -6.80 -5.83 4.89
C TYR A 151 -5.73 -5.17 5.77
N ILE A 152 -6.07 -4.03 6.37
CA ILE A 152 -5.25 -3.35 7.37
C ILE A 152 -5.90 -3.61 8.72
N ILE A 153 -5.24 -4.40 9.56
CA ILE A 153 -5.75 -4.74 10.90
C ILE A 153 -5.19 -3.73 11.89
N LEU A 154 -6.09 -3.06 12.60
CA LEU A 154 -5.75 -2.02 13.56
C LEU A 154 -6.43 -2.33 14.89
N ASP A 155 -5.76 -2.01 15.99
CA ASP A 155 -6.40 -1.93 17.30
C ASP A 155 -7.33 -0.69 17.35
N ILE A 156 -8.60 -0.89 17.72
CA ILE A 156 -9.58 0.19 17.83
C ILE A 156 -9.19 1.26 18.87
N LEU A 157 -8.32 0.93 19.83
CA LEU A 157 -7.85 1.88 20.84
C LEU A 157 -6.77 2.83 20.32
N LYS A 158 -6.01 2.46 19.28
CA LYS A 158 -4.92 3.29 18.72
C LYS A 158 -4.87 3.32 17.18
N PRO A 159 -6.01 3.42 16.46
CA PRO A 159 -6.04 3.12 15.04
C PRO A 159 -5.34 4.18 14.20
N LEU A 160 -5.27 5.44 14.65
CA LEU A 160 -4.82 6.56 13.83
C LEU A 160 -3.32 6.54 13.53
N THR A 161 -2.51 6.28 14.55
CA THR A 161 -1.04 6.27 14.41
C THR A 161 -0.60 5.13 13.50
N ASP A 162 -1.13 3.93 13.75
CA ASP A 162 -0.73 2.74 13.02
C ASP A 162 -1.27 2.73 11.60
N LYS A 163 -2.51 3.22 11.40
CA LYS A 163 -3.06 3.46 10.06
C LYS A 163 -2.11 4.32 9.24
N LYS A 164 -1.70 5.48 9.77
CA LYS A 164 -0.85 6.41 9.05
C LYS A 164 0.49 5.79 8.68
N ILE A 165 1.13 5.07 9.59
CA ILE A 165 2.41 4.39 9.34
C ILE A 165 2.29 3.38 8.19
N ILE A 166 1.23 2.56 8.22
CA ILE A 166 1.00 1.53 7.19
C ILE A 166 0.66 2.18 5.84
N GLU A 167 -0.15 3.23 5.82
CA GLU A 167 -0.50 3.98 4.62
C GLU A 167 0.73 4.63 3.99
N ASP A 168 1.52 5.38 4.77
CA ASP A 168 2.72 6.08 4.30
C ASP A 168 3.73 5.09 3.69
N GLU A 169 3.84 3.91 4.27
CA GLU A 169 4.71 2.86 3.76
C GLU A 169 4.22 2.26 2.44
N LEU A 170 2.95 1.86 2.38
CA LEU A 170 2.35 1.30 1.17
C LEU A 170 2.37 2.31 0.02
N GLU A 171 2.08 3.57 0.33
CA GLU A 171 2.18 4.66 -0.62
C GLU A 171 3.62 4.91 -1.09
N GLY A 172 4.58 4.78 -0.17
CA GLY A 172 6.00 4.81 -0.49
C GLY A 172 6.41 3.74 -1.51
N PHE A 173 5.75 2.59 -1.52
CA PHE A 173 6.02 1.51 -2.48
C PHE A 173 5.15 1.54 -3.74
N GLY A 174 4.42 2.64 -3.95
CA GLY A 174 3.62 2.88 -5.14
C GLY A 174 2.29 2.13 -5.16
N ILE A 175 1.79 1.72 -3.99
CA ILE A 175 0.42 1.24 -3.80
C ILE A 175 -0.46 2.44 -3.43
N ARG A 176 -1.64 2.55 -4.02
CA ARG A 176 -2.63 3.59 -3.73
C ARG A 176 -3.88 2.93 -3.19
N LEU A 177 -4.14 3.11 -1.90
CA LEU A 177 -5.24 2.46 -1.20
C LEU A 177 -6.54 3.23 -1.42
N ASN A 178 -7.61 2.54 -1.82
CA ASN A 178 -8.96 3.13 -1.99
C ASN A 178 -9.04 4.36 -2.90
N LYS A 179 -8.07 4.53 -3.80
CA LYS A 179 -7.99 5.64 -4.77
C LYS A 179 -8.25 5.12 -6.19
N LYS A 180 -8.72 6.02 -7.06
CA LYS A 180 -8.82 5.76 -8.50
C LYS A 180 -7.63 6.42 -9.23
N PRO A 181 -7.19 5.89 -10.38
CA PRO A 181 -6.21 6.56 -11.22
C PRO A 181 -6.69 7.98 -11.56
N PRO A 182 -5.86 9.02 -11.37
CA PRO A 182 -6.25 10.39 -11.64
C PRO A 182 -6.44 10.60 -13.15
N LEU A 183 -7.43 11.44 -13.51
CA LEU A 183 -7.79 11.71 -14.90
C LEU A 183 -6.86 12.75 -15.54
N ILE A 184 -5.58 12.42 -15.62
CA ILE A 184 -4.53 13.25 -16.21
C ILE A 184 -3.99 12.52 -17.43
N THR A 185 -4.00 13.18 -18.58
CA THR A 185 -3.34 12.67 -19.79
C THR A 185 -1.98 13.31 -19.91
N PHE A 186 -0.93 12.48 -19.95
CA PHE A 186 0.43 12.90 -20.20
C PHE A 186 0.93 12.33 -21.53
N LYS A 187 1.39 13.20 -22.44
CA LYS A 187 1.98 12.81 -23.72
C LYS A 187 3.31 13.51 -23.92
N LYS A 188 4.40 12.74 -23.95
CA LYS A 188 5.74 13.28 -24.23
C LYS A 188 5.86 13.71 -25.70
N LYS A 189 6.45 14.87 -25.94
CA LYS A 189 6.73 15.42 -27.28
C LYS A 189 8.24 15.43 -27.54
N GLU A 190 8.62 15.54 -28.81
CA GLU A 190 10.02 15.73 -29.19
C GLU A 190 10.45 17.21 -29.07
N LYS A 191 9.57 18.14 -29.45
CA LYS A 191 9.79 19.59 -29.48
C LYS A 191 8.50 20.33 -29.08
N GLY A 192 8.61 21.63 -28.83
CA GLY A 192 7.45 22.51 -28.59
C GLY A 192 7.14 22.82 -27.12
N GLY A 193 8.05 22.53 -26.20
CA GLY A 193 7.93 22.87 -24.79
C GLY A 193 6.81 22.12 -24.05
N ILE A 194 6.50 22.62 -22.86
CA ILE A 194 5.44 22.08 -21.99
C ILE A 194 4.15 22.82 -22.31
N THR A 195 3.12 22.10 -22.75
CA THR A 195 1.78 22.62 -22.97
C THR A 195 0.86 22.01 -21.91
N ILE A 196 0.20 22.86 -21.14
CA ILE A 196 -0.72 22.45 -20.08
C ILE A 196 -2.12 22.91 -20.49
N SER A 197 -3.07 21.99 -20.45
CA SER A 197 -4.49 22.24 -20.68
C SER A 197 -5.28 21.73 -19.49
N ASN A 198 -6.22 22.53 -18.99
CA ASN A 198 -7.04 22.16 -17.85
C ASN A 198 -8.52 22.29 -18.23
N THR A 199 -9.29 21.24 -17.94
CA THR A 199 -10.75 21.23 -18.13
C THR A 199 -11.46 21.79 -16.90
N VAL A 200 -10.82 21.63 -15.73
CA VAL A 200 -11.29 22.09 -14.41
C VAL A 200 -10.25 23.08 -13.86
N PRO A 201 -10.65 24.11 -13.10
CA PRO A 201 -9.70 24.95 -12.37
C PRO A 201 -8.84 24.10 -11.42
N LEU A 202 -7.52 24.31 -11.45
CA LEU A 202 -6.58 23.67 -10.52
C LEU A 202 -6.49 24.55 -9.27
N THR A 203 -6.91 24.02 -8.12
CA THR A 203 -6.80 24.74 -6.84
C THR A 203 -5.62 24.24 -6.00
N ASN A 204 -5.21 22.99 -6.25
CA ASN A 204 -4.18 22.31 -5.46
C ASN A 204 -2.77 22.39 -6.07
N MET A 205 -2.61 23.05 -7.23
CA MET A 205 -1.34 23.08 -7.95
C MET A 205 -1.20 24.29 -8.86
N ASP A 206 -0.01 24.89 -8.84
CA ASP A 206 0.36 26.00 -9.72
C ASP A 206 1.16 25.55 -10.95
N TYR A 207 1.10 26.35 -12.03
CA TYR A 207 1.88 26.13 -13.25
C TYR A 207 3.39 25.98 -13.01
N ASP A 208 3.92 26.70 -12.03
CA ASP A 208 5.35 26.65 -11.67
C ASP A 208 5.72 25.35 -10.96
N GLU A 209 4.82 24.78 -10.17
CA GLU A 209 5.02 23.47 -9.53
C GLU A 209 5.03 22.36 -10.58
N ILE A 210 4.10 22.39 -11.54
CA ILE A 210 4.05 21.45 -12.67
C ILE A 210 5.39 21.45 -13.41
N LYS A 211 5.89 22.65 -13.78
CA LYS A 211 7.17 22.79 -14.48
C LYS A 211 8.33 22.28 -13.64
N THR A 212 8.33 22.55 -12.34
CA THR A 212 9.38 22.09 -11.41
C THR A 212 9.42 20.57 -11.38
N VAL A 213 8.28 19.90 -11.22
CA VAL A 213 8.18 18.44 -11.24
C VAL A 213 8.66 17.89 -12.59
N LEU A 214 8.17 18.41 -13.72
CA LEU A 214 8.57 17.93 -15.04
C LEU A 214 10.08 18.10 -15.32
N SER A 215 10.63 19.24 -14.90
CA SER A 215 12.07 19.51 -15.04
C SER A 215 12.91 18.52 -14.25
N GLU A 216 12.45 18.14 -13.05
CA GLU A 216 13.08 17.10 -12.25
C GLU A 216 13.07 15.79 -13.02
N TYR A 217 11.94 15.37 -13.61
CA TYR A 217 11.85 14.19 -14.47
C TYR A 217 12.59 14.29 -15.83
N ARG A 218 13.31 15.40 -16.10
CA ARG A 218 14.01 15.68 -17.36
C ARG A 218 13.05 15.67 -18.57
N ILE A 219 11.82 16.12 -18.35
CA ILE A 219 10.79 16.23 -19.39
C ILE A 219 10.68 17.69 -19.80
N ASN A 220 11.31 18.03 -20.93
CA ASN A 220 11.31 19.40 -21.44
C ASN A 220 10.17 19.67 -22.44
N ASN A 221 9.61 18.62 -23.04
CA ASN A 221 8.58 18.71 -24.07
C ASN A 221 7.46 17.70 -23.76
N ALA A 222 6.26 18.20 -23.41
CA ALA A 222 5.11 17.37 -23.09
C ALA A 222 3.79 18.12 -23.22
N ASP A 223 2.73 17.40 -23.58
CA ASP A 223 1.34 17.83 -23.44
C ASP A 223 0.75 17.19 -22.18
N ILE A 224 0.16 18.01 -21.31
CA ILE A 224 -0.51 17.56 -20.10
C ILE A 224 -1.92 18.11 -20.09
N THR A 225 -2.90 17.20 -19.98
CA THR A 225 -4.31 17.57 -19.89
C THR A 225 -4.88 17.11 -18.56
N PHE A 226 -5.29 18.07 -17.73
CA PHE A 226 -5.95 17.82 -16.46
C PHE A 226 -7.47 17.82 -16.66
N ARG A 227 -8.13 16.69 -16.35
CA ARG A 227 -9.60 16.57 -16.33
C ARG A 227 -10.17 16.49 -14.90
N CYS A 228 -9.32 16.62 -13.89
CA CYS A 228 -9.68 16.67 -12.48
C CYS A 228 -8.82 17.74 -11.78
N ASP A 229 -9.26 18.19 -10.59
CA ASP A 229 -8.47 19.08 -9.72
C ASP A 229 -7.37 18.27 -9.03
N ALA A 230 -6.25 18.11 -9.76
CA ALA A 230 -5.19 17.18 -9.40
C ALA A 230 -4.19 17.75 -8.39
N THR A 231 -3.64 16.89 -7.55
CA THR A 231 -2.54 17.22 -6.63
C THR A 231 -1.16 16.90 -7.22
N VAL A 232 -0.09 17.42 -6.62
CA VAL A 232 1.30 17.17 -7.06
C VAL A 232 1.63 15.68 -7.03
N ASP A 233 1.10 14.97 -6.04
CA ASP A 233 1.33 13.53 -5.88
C ASP A 233 0.63 12.73 -6.99
N GLU A 234 -0.55 13.15 -7.43
CA GLU A 234 -1.27 12.53 -8.56
C GLU A 234 -0.58 12.77 -9.90
N LEU A 235 -0.01 13.96 -10.11
CA LEU A 235 0.83 14.22 -11.28
C LEU A 235 2.06 13.31 -11.28
N ILE A 236 2.73 13.17 -10.12
CA ILE A 236 3.87 12.26 -9.95
C ILE A 236 3.45 10.81 -10.24
N ASP A 237 2.28 10.38 -9.78
CA ASP A 237 1.79 9.02 -10.01
C ASP A 237 1.61 8.70 -11.50
N VAL A 238 1.12 9.68 -12.28
CA VAL A 238 0.96 9.55 -13.74
C VAL A 238 2.29 9.57 -14.47
N LEU A 239 3.25 10.40 -14.02
CA LEU A 239 4.60 10.43 -14.60
C LEU A 239 5.39 9.14 -14.33
N GLU A 240 5.16 8.53 -13.16
CA GLU A 240 5.81 7.27 -12.77
C GLU A 240 5.22 6.06 -13.49
N GLY A 241 3.90 6.04 -13.73
CA GLY A 241 3.21 5.04 -14.55
C GLY A 241 3.21 3.60 -14.01
N ASN A 242 3.90 3.34 -12.90
CA ASN A 242 4.07 2.01 -12.29
C ASN A 242 3.30 1.88 -10.95
N ARG A 243 2.29 2.71 -10.71
CA ARG A 243 1.46 2.68 -9.51
C ARG A 243 0.36 1.62 -9.61
N VAL A 244 0.04 0.99 -8.50
CA VAL A 244 -1.06 0.02 -8.41
C VAL A 244 -2.13 0.58 -7.48
N TYR A 245 -3.37 0.57 -7.92
CA TYR A 245 -4.52 1.06 -7.16
C TYR A 245 -5.26 -0.16 -6.61
N ILE A 246 -5.21 -0.33 -5.29
CA ILE A 246 -5.71 -1.53 -4.63
C ILE A 246 -6.77 -1.10 -3.60
N PRO A 247 -7.96 -1.71 -3.60
CA PRO A 247 -8.93 -1.48 -2.55
C PRO A 247 -8.38 -2.00 -1.21
N ALA A 248 -8.70 -1.30 -0.13
CA ALA A 248 -8.25 -1.63 1.21
C ALA A 248 -9.40 -1.55 2.23
N ILE A 249 -9.44 -2.52 3.14
CA ILE A 249 -10.42 -2.59 4.22
C ILE A 249 -9.68 -2.45 5.55
N TYR A 250 -10.14 -1.55 6.40
CA TYR A 250 -9.61 -1.37 7.75
C TYR A 250 -10.38 -2.26 8.72
N ALA A 251 -9.80 -3.39 9.11
CA ALA A 251 -10.36 -4.27 10.11
C ALA A 251 -10.00 -3.74 11.50
N LEU A 252 -10.95 -3.08 12.17
CA LEU A 252 -10.74 -2.49 13.48
C LEU A 252 -11.07 -3.53 14.55
N ASN A 253 -10.03 -4.11 15.14
CA ASN A 253 -10.16 -5.20 16.09
C ASN A 253 -10.28 -4.72 17.54
N LYS A 254 -10.71 -5.62 18.43
CA LYS A 254 -10.94 -5.41 19.88
C LYS A 254 -12.16 -4.55 20.21
N ILE A 255 -13.23 -4.68 19.42
CA ILE A 255 -14.48 -3.96 19.65
C ILE A 255 -15.19 -4.34 20.95
N ASP A 256 -14.78 -5.44 21.57
CA ASP A 256 -15.15 -5.83 22.94
C ASP A 256 -14.75 -4.80 24.01
N GLN A 257 -13.87 -3.86 23.67
CA GLN A 257 -13.37 -2.83 24.59
C GLN A 257 -14.07 -1.48 24.43
N ILE A 258 -15.02 -1.35 23.49
CA ILE A 258 -15.77 -0.12 23.24
C ILE A 258 -17.26 -0.32 23.51
N SER A 259 -17.96 0.79 23.74
CA SER A 259 -19.42 0.81 23.91
C SER A 259 -20.16 0.67 22.57
N ILE A 260 -21.45 0.33 22.64
CA ILE A 260 -22.33 0.24 21.45
C ILE A 260 -22.46 1.61 20.74
N GLU A 261 -22.44 2.71 21.51
CA GLU A 261 -22.49 4.06 20.96
C GLU A 261 -21.24 4.40 20.14
N GLU A 262 -20.06 4.05 20.65
CA GLU A 262 -18.79 4.20 19.93
C GLU A 262 -18.74 3.29 18.70
N LEU A 263 -19.26 2.06 18.80
CA LEU A 263 -19.35 1.13 17.68
C LEU A 263 -20.18 1.72 16.51
N ASN A 264 -21.27 2.43 16.81
CA ASN A 264 -22.07 3.11 15.80
C ASN A 264 -21.32 4.25 15.09
N LEU A 265 -20.36 4.89 15.76
CA LEU A 265 -19.49 5.88 15.12
C LEU A 265 -18.47 5.21 14.20
N VAL A 266 -17.98 4.04 14.57
CA VAL A 266 -17.03 3.27 13.76
C VAL A 266 -17.62 2.87 12.41
N TYR A 267 -18.89 2.47 12.35
CA TYR A 267 -19.56 2.14 11.08
C TYR A 267 -19.70 3.33 10.11
N LYS A 268 -19.56 4.57 10.60
CA LYS A 268 -19.56 5.76 9.74
C LYS A 268 -18.22 5.98 9.03
N ILE A 269 -17.15 5.30 9.49
CA ILE A 269 -15.82 5.40 8.89
C ILE A 269 -15.83 4.61 7.58
N PRO A 270 -15.46 5.24 6.44
CA PRO A 270 -15.46 4.55 5.16
C PRO A 270 -14.43 3.41 5.16
N TYR A 271 -14.81 2.29 4.54
CA TYR A 271 -13.99 1.08 4.41
C TYR A 271 -13.55 0.44 5.74
N ALA A 272 -14.15 0.84 6.87
CA ALA A 272 -13.86 0.24 8.18
C ALA A 272 -14.84 -0.90 8.49
N VAL A 273 -14.32 -1.96 9.09
CA VAL A 273 -15.10 -3.11 9.59
C VAL A 273 -14.71 -3.34 11.04
N PRO A 274 -15.58 -3.03 12.00
CA PRO A 274 -15.36 -3.35 13.41
C PRO A 274 -15.44 -4.87 13.60
N ILE A 275 -14.45 -5.48 14.23
CA ILE A 275 -14.39 -6.93 14.49
C ILE A 275 -13.93 -7.22 15.92
N SER A 276 -14.29 -8.38 16.46
CA SER A 276 -13.61 -8.95 17.64
C SER A 276 -13.03 -10.31 17.26
N ALA A 277 -11.71 -10.37 17.09
CA ALA A 277 -11.02 -11.62 16.78
C ALA A 277 -11.14 -12.64 17.91
N GLN A 278 -11.23 -12.19 19.16
CA GLN A 278 -11.39 -13.06 20.33
C GLN A 278 -12.77 -13.74 20.33
N HIS A 279 -13.84 -12.97 20.14
CA HIS A 279 -15.20 -13.50 20.16
C HIS A 279 -15.71 -13.99 18.80
N GLY A 280 -15.01 -13.67 17.71
CA GLY A 280 -15.42 -14.01 16.35
C GLY A 280 -16.56 -13.13 15.79
N TRP A 281 -16.75 -11.93 16.35
CA TRP A 281 -17.80 -11.01 15.91
C TRP A 281 -17.46 -10.33 14.58
N ASN A 282 -18.47 -10.17 13.72
CA ASN A 282 -18.42 -9.47 12.43
C ASN A 282 -17.44 -10.04 11.38
N PHE A 283 -17.10 -11.33 11.51
CA PHE A 283 -16.26 -12.01 10.52
C PHE A 283 -17.00 -12.23 9.20
N ASP A 284 -18.30 -12.44 9.28
CA ASP A 284 -19.20 -12.51 8.14
C ASP A 284 -19.23 -11.20 7.34
N GLU A 285 -19.28 -10.04 7.99
CA GLU A 285 -19.20 -8.74 7.33
C GLU A 285 -17.86 -8.55 6.60
N LEU A 286 -16.75 -8.92 7.25
CA LEU A 286 -15.42 -8.89 6.66
C LEU A 286 -15.34 -9.71 5.35
N LEU A 287 -16.00 -10.87 5.34
CA LEU A 287 -16.06 -11.78 4.18
C LEU A 287 -17.03 -11.29 3.10
N VAL A 288 -18.14 -10.66 3.47
CA VAL A 288 -19.11 -10.13 2.51
C VAL A 288 -18.48 -9.04 1.63
N ILE A 289 -17.61 -8.20 2.20
CA ILE A 289 -16.97 -7.10 1.46
C ILE A 289 -16.02 -7.62 0.37
N ILE A 290 -15.46 -8.83 0.52
CA ILE A 290 -14.68 -9.50 -0.53
C ILE A 290 -15.48 -9.62 -1.84
N ASN A 291 -16.81 -9.78 -1.77
CA ASN A 291 -17.67 -9.81 -2.96
C ASN A 291 -17.92 -8.42 -3.55
N VAL A 292 -18.10 -7.41 -2.70
CA VAL A 292 -18.45 -6.04 -3.14
C VAL A 292 -17.30 -5.40 -3.91
N VAL A 293 -16.07 -5.68 -3.49
CA VAL A 293 -14.85 -5.22 -4.20
C VAL A 293 -14.79 -5.77 -5.63
N LYS A 294 -15.30 -6.98 -5.88
CA LYS A 294 -15.37 -7.56 -7.23
C LYS A 294 -16.33 -6.78 -8.14
N ILE A 295 -17.41 -6.20 -7.59
CA ILE A 295 -18.42 -5.47 -8.35
C ILE A 295 -17.91 -4.07 -8.72
N SER A 296 -17.28 -3.34 -7.79
CA SER A 296 -16.77 -1.98 -8.06
C SER A 296 -15.49 -1.94 -8.91
N LEU A 297 -14.75 -3.05 -9.04
CA LEU A 297 -13.59 -3.16 -9.95
C LEU A 297 -13.99 -3.54 -11.39
N LEU A 298 -15.22 -4.02 -11.60
CA LEU A 298 -15.76 -4.42 -12.91
C LEU A 298 -16.70 -3.38 -13.53
N THR A 299 -16.94 -2.25 -12.86
CA THR A 299 -17.74 -1.10 -13.33
C THR A 299 -16.91 0.17 -13.34
#